data_AF-X1I236-F1
#
_entry.id   AF-X1I236-F1
#
_cell.length_a   1.000
_cell.length_b   1.000
_cell.length_c   1.000
_cell.angle_alpha   90.00
_cell.angle_beta   90.00
_cell.angle_gamma   90.00
#
_symmetry.space_group_name_H-M   'P 1'
#
loop_
_entity.id
_entity.type
_entity.pdbx_description
1 polymer ?
#
loop_
_entity_poly.entity_id
_entity_poly.type
_entity_poly.pdbx_seq_one_letter_code
_entity_poly.pdbx_strand_id
1 'polypeptide(L)'
;DKVEDGDILVAEMTTPDFVPAMKRAAAIVTDRGGRTAHAAIVSRELGIPCIVGTGQATTTLSDGQIISVDGARGKVYEGKVAVKEEAVDLSKENIKTKTRVYVNLAQPELVERVAARNVDGVGLLRAEFMVAQIGEHPSYMISQNRGNEFVDKLAEGINAFAKAFNPRPVVYRTNDFKTNEYRELTGGQEYEEAEENPMLGYRGASRYIADIDVFKLELEAIKRVRQNYKNLWVMIPFVRTVNELARTKEIMESEGLKRSDDFKLWMMVEVPSNIFLMEKFLAVG
;
A
#
# COMPACT_ATOMS: atom_id res chain seq x y z
N ASP A 1 2.38 -13.56 20.76
CA ASP A 1 1.89 -14.08 19.47
C ASP A 1 1.18 -15.41 19.66
N LYS A 2 -0.04 -15.57 19.15
CA LYS A 2 -0.80 -16.84 19.19
C LYS A 2 -0.92 -17.55 17.83
N VAL A 3 -0.67 -16.83 16.74
CA VAL A 3 -0.87 -17.31 15.36
C VAL A 3 0.48 -17.67 14.75
N GLU A 4 0.63 -18.92 14.36
CA GLU A 4 1.81 -19.49 13.72
C GLU A 4 1.59 -19.73 12.21
N ASP A 5 2.64 -20.09 11.49
CA ASP A 5 2.56 -20.34 10.05
C ASP A 5 1.66 -21.56 9.76
N GLY A 6 0.62 -21.36 8.95
CA GLY A 6 -0.35 -22.40 8.62
C GLY A 6 -1.64 -22.38 9.44
N ASP A 7 -1.70 -21.55 10.48
CA ASP A 7 -2.90 -21.38 11.30
C ASP A 7 -4.01 -20.63 10.54
N ILE A 8 -5.25 -20.80 11.01
CA ILE A 8 -6.40 -20.03 10.51
C ILE A 8 -6.78 -19.01 11.59
N LEU A 9 -6.63 -17.73 11.24
CA LEU A 9 -6.93 -16.63 12.15
C LEU A 9 -8.45 -16.41 12.23
N VAL A 10 -9.02 -16.68 13.40
CA VAL A 10 -10.43 -16.42 13.71
C VAL A 10 -10.52 -15.25 14.69
N ALA A 11 -11.29 -14.22 14.36
CA ALA A 11 -11.45 -13.04 15.22
C ALA A 11 -12.82 -12.38 15.04
N GLU A 12 -13.28 -11.56 15.99
CA GLU A 12 -14.53 -10.80 15.79
C GLU A 12 -14.36 -9.79 14.65
N MET A 13 -13.23 -9.07 14.65
CA MET A 13 -12.80 -8.12 13.63
C MET A 13 -11.27 -7.98 13.68
N THR A 14 -10.64 -7.60 12.57
CA THR A 14 -9.20 -7.31 12.50
C THR A 14 -8.93 -5.81 12.49
N THR A 15 -7.82 -5.38 13.08
CA THR A 15 -7.24 -4.03 12.99
C THR A 15 -5.88 -4.08 12.28
N PRO A 16 -5.24 -2.93 11.94
CA PRO A 16 -3.89 -2.91 11.37
C PRO A 16 -2.85 -3.69 12.18
N ASP A 17 -3.00 -3.77 13.52
CA ASP A 17 -2.10 -4.51 14.41
C ASP A 17 -2.11 -6.03 14.13
N PHE A 18 -3.14 -6.54 13.46
CA PHE A 18 -3.25 -7.95 13.10
C PHE A 18 -2.42 -8.28 11.87
N VAL A 19 -1.92 -7.30 11.10
CA VAL A 19 -1.19 -7.52 9.84
C VAL A 19 -0.03 -8.51 9.98
N PRO A 20 0.82 -8.47 11.03
CA PRO A 20 1.88 -9.46 11.22
C PRO A 20 1.33 -10.89 11.39
N ALA A 21 0.22 -11.07 12.13
CA ALA A 21 -0.42 -12.37 12.31
C ALA A 21 -1.15 -12.83 11.04
N MET A 22 -1.81 -11.90 10.33
CA MET A 22 -2.48 -12.15 9.06
C MET A 22 -1.50 -12.66 8.00
N LYS A 23 -0.25 -12.17 7.97
CA LYS A 23 0.79 -12.67 7.06
C LYS A 23 1.18 -14.14 7.28
N ARG A 24 1.06 -14.64 8.51
CA ARG A 24 1.37 -16.03 8.88
C ARG A 24 0.18 -16.98 8.68
N ALA A 25 -1.03 -16.43 8.74
CA ALA A 25 -2.25 -17.21 8.64
C ALA A 25 -2.45 -17.79 7.23
N ALA A 26 -2.86 -19.06 7.15
CA ALA A 26 -3.27 -19.73 5.92
C ALA A 26 -4.67 -19.28 5.44
N ALA A 27 -5.52 -18.82 6.35
CA ALA A 27 -6.82 -18.21 6.05
C ALA A 27 -7.28 -17.30 7.20
N ILE A 28 -8.24 -16.42 6.91
CA ILE A 28 -8.79 -15.47 7.89
C ILE A 28 -10.31 -15.57 7.91
N VAL A 29 -10.90 -15.68 9.10
CA VAL A 29 -12.36 -15.74 9.31
C VAL A 29 -12.76 -14.68 10.34
N THR A 30 -13.69 -13.79 9.99
CA THR A 30 -14.20 -12.79 10.95
C THR A 30 -15.71 -12.80 11.13
N ASP A 31 -16.17 -12.55 12.35
CA ASP A 31 -17.60 -12.45 12.67
C ASP A 31 -18.25 -11.23 12.06
N ARG A 32 -17.54 -10.09 12.05
CA ARG A 32 -18.00 -8.82 11.52
C ARG A 32 -17.22 -8.39 10.30
N GLY A 33 -17.80 -7.45 9.56
CA GLY A 33 -17.20 -6.82 8.40
C GLY A 33 -17.86 -7.23 7.08
N GLY A 34 -17.83 -6.32 6.11
CA GLY A 34 -18.28 -6.56 4.75
C GLY A 34 -17.12 -6.75 3.77
N ARG A 35 -17.44 -6.80 2.48
CA ARG A 35 -16.43 -6.98 1.41
C ARG A 35 -15.33 -5.90 1.40
N THR A 36 -15.57 -4.75 2.02
CA THR A 36 -14.67 -3.59 2.13
C THR A 36 -14.06 -3.43 3.52
N ALA A 37 -14.26 -4.38 4.44
CA ALA A 37 -13.66 -4.34 5.77
C ALA A 37 -12.14 -4.57 5.70
N HIS A 38 -11.43 -4.16 6.77
CA HIS A 38 -9.98 -4.32 6.91
C HIS A 38 -9.51 -5.74 6.55
N ALA A 39 -10.11 -6.77 7.17
CA ALA A 39 -9.80 -8.17 6.90
C ALA A 39 -9.91 -8.51 5.41
N ALA A 40 -11.00 -8.11 4.76
CA ALA A 40 -11.25 -8.43 3.35
C ALA A 40 -10.32 -7.68 2.38
N ILE A 41 -9.90 -6.46 2.71
CA ILE A 41 -8.96 -5.69 1.89
C ILE A 41 -7.57 -6.30 2.01
N VAL A 42 -7.05 -6.40 3.23
CA VAL A 42 -5.70 -6.88 3.49
C VAL A 42 -5.54 -8.34 3.04
N SER A 43 -6.53 -9.21 3.27
CA SER A 43 -6.43 -10.60 2.81
C SER A 43 -6.38 -10.74 1.29
N ARG A 44 -7.10 -9.89 0.54
CA ARG A 44 -7.00 -9.87 -0.93
C ARG A 44 -5.63 -9.41 -1.40
N GLU A 45 -5.06 -8.42 -0.71
CA GLU A 45 -3.70 -7.95 -1.00
C GLU A 45 -2.64 -9.01 -0.68
N LEU A 46 -2.82 -9.78 0.41
CA LEU A 46 -1.94 -10.88 0.79
C LEU A 46 -2.18 -12.16 -0.03
N GLY A 47 -3.28 -12.25 -0.79
CA GLY A 47 -3.68 -13.46 -1.50
C GLY A 47 -4.15 -14.60 -0.58
N ILE A 48 -4.60 -14.27 0.63
CA ILE A 48 -5.02 -15.21 1.66
C ILE A 48 -6.55 -15.39 1.57
N PRO A 49 -7.07 -16.63 1.57
CA PRO A 49 -8.50 -16.90 1.67
C PRO A 49 -9.13 -16.21 2.88
N CYS A 50 -10.21 -15.46 2.65
CA CYS A 50 -10.85 -14.70 3.73
C CYS A 50 -12.38 -14.78 3.65
N ILE A 51 -13.00 -15.02 4.80
CA ILE A 51 -14.44 -14.95 5.02
C ILE A 51 -14.69 -13.89 6.09
N VAL A 52 -15.60 -12.97 5.82
CA VAL A 52 -15.99 -11.91 6.76
C VAL A 52 -17.50 -11.93 6.94
N GLY A 53 -17.97 -11.53 8.12
CA GLY A 53 -19.41 -11.45 8.41
C GLY A 53 -20.05 -12.79 8.75
N THR A 54 -19.31 -13.73 9.36
CA THR A 54 -19.86 -15.04 9.76
C THR A 54 -20.85 -14.94 10.93
N GLY A 55 -20.78 -13.88 11.73
CA GLY A 55 -21.60 -13.65 12.93
C GLY A 55 -21.32 -14.55 14.14
N GLN A 56 -20.68 -15.71 13.96
CA GLN A 56 -20.55 -16.74 14.99
C GLN A 56 -19.28 -17.62 14.89
N ALA A 57 -18.30 -17.26 14.05
CA ALA A 57 -17.09 -18.07 13.92
C ALA A 57 -16.30 -18.16 15.23
N THR A 58 -16.17 -17.06 15.98
CA THR A 58 -15.44 -17.07 17.26
C THR A 58 -16.08 -17.91 18.35
N THR A 59 -17.39 -18.18 18.25
CA THR A 59 -18.14 -19.01 19.21
C THR A 59 -18.33 -20.45 18.73
N THR A 60 -18.24 -20.68 17.41
CA THR A 60 -18.40 -22.01 16.81
C THR A 60 -17.08 -22.77 16.72
N LEU A 61 -15.97 -22.05 16.46
CA LEU A 61 -14.64 -22.62 16.26
C LEU A 61 -13.83 -22.56 17.55
N SER A 62 -12.94 -23.53 17.76
CA SER A 62 -12.06 -23.61 18.92
C SER A 62 -10.58 -23.58 18.53
N ASP A 63 -9.73 -23.03 19.42
CA ASP A 63 -8.27 -23.03 19.23
C ASP A 63 -7.76 -24.47 19.01
N GLY A 64 -6.90 -24.65 18.00
CA GLY A 64 -6.35 -25.96 17.60
C GLY A 64 -7.29 -26.82 16.74
N GLN A 65 -8.51 -26.37 16.45
CA GLN A 65 -9.41 -27.08 15.56
C GLN A 65 -8.91 -27.04 14.11
N ILE A 66 -8.80 -28.21 13.48
CA ILE A 66 -8.42 -28.32 12.07
C ILE A 66 -9.64 -28.02 11.20
N ILE A 67 -9.56 -26.95 10.41
CA ILE A 67 -10.59 -26.54 9.45
C ILE A 67 -10.00 -26.20 8.09
N SER A 68 -10.85 -26.13 7.07
CA SER A 68 -10.51 -25.65 5.73
C SER A 68 -11.43 -24.50 5.35
N VAL A 69 -10.87 -23.44 4.75
CA VAL A 69 -11.59 -22.20 4.41
C VAL A 69 -11.67 -22.04 2.89
N ASP A 70 -12.89 -22.01 2.36
CA ASP A 70 -13.18 -21.65 0.97
C ASP A 70 -13.66 -20.18 0.92
N GLY A 71 -12.71 -19.27 0.74
CA GLY A 71 -12.98 -17.84 0.62
C GLY A 71 -13.76 -17.44 -0.65
N ALA A 72 -13.82 -18.30 -1.67
CA ALA A 72 -14.58 -18.03 -2.89
C ALA A 72 -16.08 -18.28 -2.72
N ARG A 73 -16.43 -19.33 -1.97
CA ARG A 73 -17.84 -19.68 -1.67
C ARG A 73 -18.32 -19.22 -0.31
N GLY A 74 -17.41 -18.68 0.53
CA GLY A 74 -17.74 -18.26 1.89
C GLY A 74 -18.08 -19.43 2.80
N LYS A 75 -17.38 -20.57 2.66
CA LYS A 75 -17.64 -21.79 3.44
C LYS A 75 -16.44 -22.20 4.28
N VAL A 76 -16.72 -22.64 5.51
CA VAL A 76 -15.75 -23.29 6.39
C VAL A 76 -16.12 -24.77 6.48
N TYR A 77 -15.14 -25.65 6.32
CA TYR A 77 -15.28 -27.10 6.42
C TYR A 77 -14.47 -27.62 7.60
N GLU A 78 -14.97 -28.67 8.24
CA GLU A 78 -14.21 -29.40 9.25
C GLU A 78 -13.12 -30.25 8.60
N GLY A 79 -11.94 -30.30 9.21
CA GLY A 79 -10.80 -31.08 8.76
C GLY A 79 -10.00 -30.44 7.63
N LYS A 80 -8.96 -31.17 7.19
CA LYS A 80 -8.03 -30.74 6.13
C LYS A 80 -8.50 -31.26 4.78
N VAL A 81 -9.04 -30.38 3.94
CA VAL A 81 -9.41 -30.68 2.56
C VAL A 81 -8.20 -30.47 1.66
N ALA A 82 -7.91 -31.45 0.79
CA ALA A 82 -6.84 -31.33 -0.19
C ALA A 82 -7.17 -30.23 -1.20
N VAL A 83 -6.36 -29.18 -1.23
CA VAL A 83 -6.43 -28.15 -2.26
C VAL A 83 -5.70 -28.68 -3.49
N LYS A 84 -6.40 -28.79 -4.63
CA LYS A 84 -5.72 -28.94 -5.91
C LYS A 84 -5.13 -27.58 -6.27
N GLU A 85 -3.81 -27.45 -6.16
CA GLU A 85 -3.10 -26.40 -6.88
C GLU A 85 -3.20 -26.72 -8.37
N GLU A 86 -4.21 -26.16 -9.03
CA GLU A 86 -4.19 -26.10 -10.49
C GLU A 86 -3.10 -25.10 -10.88
N ALA A 87 -1.99 -25.62 -11.39
CA ALA A 87 -1.02 -24.82 -12.13
C ALA A 87 -1.75 -24.22 -13.33
N VAL A 88 -2.23 -22.99 -13.18
CA VAL A 88 -2.74 -22.21 -14.30
C VAL A 88 -1.58 -22.05 -15.25
N ASP A 89 -1.72 -22.55 -16.48
CA ASP A 89 -0.77 -22.27 -17.55
C ASP A 89 -0.75 -20.75 -17.77
N LEU A 90 0.30 -20.11 -17.26
CA LEU A 90 0.54 -18.67 -17.41
C LEU A 90 1.19 -18.38 -18.78
N SER A 91 0.96 -19.25 -19.78
CA SER A 91 1.38 -18.98 -21.15
C SER A 91 0.94 -17.56 -21.50
N LYS A 92 1.94 -16.76 -21.90
CA LYS A 92 1.78 -15.35 -22.27
C LYS A 92 1.00 -15.30 -23.59
N GLU A 93 -0.29 -15.59 -23.57
CA GLU A 93 -1.15 -15.06 -24.61
C GLU A 93 -1.04 -13.54 -24.49
N ASN A 94 -0.36 -12.93 -25.47
CA ASN A 94 -0.19 -11.50 -25.53
C ASN A 94 -1.52 -10.87 -25.97
N ILE A 95 -2.48 -10.87 -25.03
CA ILE A 95 -3.81 -10.32 -25.23
C ILE A 95 -3.65 -8.80 -25.31
N LYS A 96 -3.76 -8.26 -26.53
CA LYS A 96 -3.70 -6.83 -26.76
C LYS A 96 -5.05 -6.19 -26.47
N THR A 97 -5.20 -5.58 -25.31
CA THR A 97 -6.38 -4.81 -24.93
C THR A 97 -6.29 -3.36 -25.41
N LYS A 98 -7.43 -2.68 -25.55
CA LYS A 98 -7.46 -1.21 -25.75
C LYS A 98 -7.09 -0.46 -24.48
N THR A 99 -7.51 -0.99 -23.33
CA THR A 99 -7.27 -0.43 -22.00
C THR A 99 -6.10 -1.15 -21.37
N ARG A 100 -5.11 -0.41 -20.86
CA ARG A 100 -3.99 -0.99 -20.12
C ARG A 100 -4.49 -1.59 -18.80
N VAL A 101 -3.98 -2.77 -18.47
CA VAL A 101 -4.26 -3.49 -17.24
C VAL A 101 -3.09 -3.29 -16.28
N TYR A 102 -3.27 -2.36 -15.35
CA TYR A 102 -2.34 -2.15 -14.26
C TYR A 102 -2.77 -2.89 -13.00
N VAL A 103 -1.79 -3.22 -12.15
CA VAL A 103 -2.02 -3.84 -10.84
C VAL A 103 -1.80 -2.86 -9.70
N ASN A 104 -2.46 -3.12 -8.58
CA ASN A 104 -2.14 -2.52 -7.30
C ASN A 104 -1.26 -3.51 -6.54
N LEU A 105 -0.12 -3.05 -6.02
CA LEU A 105 0.82 -3.91 -5.32
C LEU A 105 1.49 -3.15 -4.19
N ALA A 106 1.74 -3.82 -3.07
CA ALA A 106 2.45 -3.23 -1.94
C ALA A 106 3.48 -4.19 -1.31
N GLN A 107 3.35 -5.49 -1.59
CA GLN A 107 4.14 -6.57 -1.02
C GLN A 107 5.33 -6.92 -1.92
N PRO A 108 6.58 -6.77 -1.44
CA PRO A 108 7.76 -7.19 -2.19
C PRO A 108 7.75 -8.67 -2.59
N GLU A 109 7.17 -9.54 -1.76
CA GLU A 109 7.15 -11.00 -1.95
C GLU A 109 6.30 -11.42 -3.16
N LEU A 110 5.33 -10.60 -3.55
CA LEU A 110 4.43 -10.85 -4.69
C LEU A 110 4.97 -10.28 -6.01
N VAL A 111 6.01 -9.45 -5.97
CA VAL A 111 6.52 -8.68 -7.12
C VAL A 111 6.86 -9.57 -8.30
N GLU A 112 7.70 -10.58 -8.11
CA GLU A 112 8.16 -11.44 -9.21
C GLU A 112 7.01 -12.24 -9.83
N ARG A 113 6.13 -12.77 -8.98
CA ARG A 113 4.96 -13.54 -9.42
C ARG A 113 3.99 -12.68 -10.24
N VAL A 114 3.74 -11.45 -9.82
CA VAL A 114 2.83 -10.54 -10.52
C VAL A 114 3.47 -9.96 -11.77
N ALA A 115 4.77 -9.64 -11.72
CA ALA A 115 5.53 -9.19 -12.88
C ALA A 115 5.57 -10.25 -14.00
N ALA A 116 5.56 -11.54 -13.67
CA ALA A 116 5.49 -12.62 -14.65
C ALA A 116 4.14 -12.72 -15.39
N ARG A 117 3.07 -12.10 -14.87
CA ARG A 117 1.72 -12.11 -15.49
C ARG A 117 1.62 -11.13 -16.67
N ASN A 118 0.59 -11.33 -17.50
CA ASN A 118 0.25 -10.42 -18.59
C ASN A 118 -0.41 -9.13 -18.07
N VAL A 119 0.40 -8.25 -17.48
CA VAL A 119 0.00 -6.93 -16.96
C VAL A 119 0.89 -5.84 -17.53
N ASP A 120 0.33 -4.66 -17.73
CA ASP A 120 0.99 -3.53 -18.38
C ASP A 120 1.91 -2.72 -17.45
N GLY A 121 1.88 -3.00 -16.14
CA GLY A 121 2.63 -2.26 -15.13
C GLY A 121 1.93 -2.22 -13.77
N VAL A 122 2.47 -1.44 -12.84
CA VAL A 122 1.88 -1.16 -11.53
C VAL A 122 1.25 0.22 -11.58
N GLY A 123 -0.07 0.30 -11.38
CA GLY A 123 -0.82 1.56 -11.44
C GLY A 123 -0.92 2.23 -10.07
N LEU A 124 -0.65 1.47 -9.01
CA LEU A 124 -0.60 1.95 -7.64
C LEU A 124 0.35 1.06 -6.83
N LEU A 125 1.57 1.57 -6.60
CA LEU A 125 2.48 1.06 -5.59
C LEU A 125 2.28 1.87 -4.31
N ARG A 126 1.89 1.18 -3.23
CA ARG A 126 1.63 1.78 -1.92
C ARG A 126 2.89 1.79 -1.06
N ALA A 127 3.28 2.95 -0.57
CA ALA A 127 4.44 3.14 0.32
C ALA A 127 4.22 2.56 1.73
N GLU A 128 2.95 2.37 2.12
CA GLU A 128 2.54 2.15 3.50
C GLU A 128 3.24 0.97 4.17
N PHE A 129 3.34 -0.16 3.46
CA PHE A 129 3.99 -1.36 4.00
C PHE A 129 5.50 -1.16 4.16
N MET A 130 6.15 -0.41 3.27
CA MET A 130 7.58 -0.14 3.36
C MET A 130 7.88 0.77 4.56
N VAL A 131 7.07 1.82 4.75
CA VAL A 131 7.21 2.73 5.89
C VAL A 131 6.90 2.02 7.22
N ALA A 132 5.86 1.17 7.26
CA ALA A 132 5.58 0.35 8.43
C ALA A 132 6.72 -0.61 8.78
N GLN A 133 7.41 -1.17 7.77
CA GLN A 133 8.59 -2.03 7.98
C GLN A 133 9.82 -1.25 8.46
N ILE A 134 9.97 0.03 8.10
CA ILE A 134 11.00 0.89 8.68
C ILE A 134 10.77 1.06 10.19
N GLY A 135 9.50 1.19 10.61
CA GLY A 135 9.09 1.07 12.02
C GLY A 135 9.37 2.30 12.90
N GLU A 136 9.94 3.36 12.33
CA GLU A 136 10.28 4.59 13.02
C GLU A 136 9.70 5.81 12.29
N HIS A 137 9.26 6.81 13.06
CA HIS A 137 8.72 8.04 12.50
C HIS A 137 9.80 8.83 11.73
N PRO A 138 9.55 9.32 10.50
CA PRO A 138 10.58 10.02 9.71
C PRO A 138 11.17 11.24 10.42
N SER A 139 10.34 12.08 11.05
CA SER A 139 10.84 13.24 11.82
C SER A 139 11.68 12.84 13.03
N TYR A 140 11.37 11.70 13.65
CA TYR A 140 12.20 11.15 14.72
C TYR A 140 13.55 10.69 14.18
N MET A 141 13.58 9.98 13.05
CA MET A 141 14.84 9.61 12.41
C MET A 141 15.65 10.84 11.99
N ILE A 142 15.02 11.92 11.52
CA ILE A 142 15.70 13.19 11.22
C ILE A 142 16.35 13.78 12.48
N SER A 143 15.61 13.86 13.60
CA SER A 143 16.15 14.43 14.85
C SER A 143 17.37 13.65 15.38
N GLN A 144 17.45 12.36 15.06
CA GLN A 144 18.58 11.48 15.38
C GLN A 144 19.68 11.46 14.31
N ASN A 145 19.62 12.34 13.28
CA ASN A 145 20.53 12.35 12.12
C ASN A 145 20.54 11.04 11.31
N ARG A 146 19.46 10.26 11.38
CA ARG A 146 19.26 8.97 10.69
C ARG A 146 18.35 9.07 9.46
N GLY A 147 18.07 10.28 8.96
CA GLY A 147 17.23 10.47 7.76
C GLY A 147 17.72 9.68 6.54
N ASN A 148 19.03 9.54 6.34
CA ASN A 148 19.58 8.73 5.25
C ASN A 148 19.23 7.24 5.35
N GLU A 149 19.09 6.69 6.56
CA GLU A 149 18.69 5.29 6.77
C GLU A 149 17.24 5.07 6.29
N PHE A 150 16.36 6.04 6.54
CA PHE A 150 14.99 6.02 6.01
C PHE A 150 15.01 6.00 4.47
N VAL A 151 15.81 6.88 3.87
CA VAL A 151 15.96 6.98 2.40
C VAL A 151 16.46 5.66 1.82
N ASP A 152 17.48 5.05 2.42
CA ASP A 152 18.05 3.78 1.96
C ASP A 152 17.02 2.65 1.99
N LYS A 153 16.34 2.46 3.12
CA LYS A 153 15.32 1.42 3.30
C LYS A 153 14.13 1.61 2.34
N LEU A 154 13.66 2.85 2.19
CA LEU A 154 12.54 3.15 1.29
C LEU A 154 12.96 2.95 -0.19
N ALA A 155 14.15 3.40 -0.56
CA ALA A 155 14.68 3.21 -1.91
C ALA A 155 14.84 1.72 -2.25
N GLU A 156 15.36 0.91 -1.33
CA GLU A 156 15.47 -0.54 -1.50
C GLU A 156 14.09 -1.18 -1.75
N GLY A 157 13.10 -0.82 -0.92
CA GLY A 157 11.73 -1.27 -1.06
C GLY A 157 11.14 -0.95 -2.44
N ILE A 158 11.25 0.31 -2.89
CA ILE A 158 10.72 0.74 -4.20
C ILE A 158 11.50 0.11 -5.36
N ASN A 159 12.83 -0.05 -5.21
CA ASN A 159 13.72 -0.58 -6.23
C ASN A 159 13.34 -2.00 -6.66
N ALA A 160 12.89 -2.85 -5.74
CA ALA A 160 12.42 -4.20 -6.05
C ALA A 160 11.29 -4.19 -7.11
N PHE A 161 10.31 -3.31 -6.96
CA PHE A 161 9.19 -3.16 -7.89
C PHE A 161 9.66 -2.55 -9.23
N ALA A 162 10.43 -1.46 -9.17
CA ALA A 162 10.91 -0.78 -10.37
C ALA A 162 11.72 -1.72 -11.26
N LYS A 163 12.60 -2.53 -10.66
CA LYS A 163 13.42 -3.55 -11.34
C LYS A 163 12.57 -4.64 -11.98
N ALA A 164 11.68 -5.29 -11.23
CA ALA A 164 10.92 -6.44 -11.72
C ALA A 164 9.93 -6.08 -12.85
N PHE A 165 9.41 -4.85 -12.83
CA PHE A 165 8.48 -4.39 -13.88
C PHE A 165 9.19 -3.78 -15.08
N ASN A 166 10.47 -3.39 -15.01
CA ASN A 166 11.19 -2.71 -16.09
C ASN A 166 11.09 -3.46 -17.44
N PRO A 167 10.69 -2.81 -18.55
CA PRO A 167 10.44 -1.36 -18.74
C PRO A 167 8.99 -0.90 -18.50
N ARG A 168 8.09 -1.77 -18.03
CA ARG A 168 6.70 -1.39 -17.72
C ARG A 168 6.65 -0.38 -16.57
N PRO A 169 5.74 0.61 -16.62
CA PRO A 169 5.64 1.65 -15.61
C PRO A 169 5.29 1.09 -14.23
N VAL A 170 5.87 1.71 -13.20
CA VAL A 170 5.50 1.54 -11.80
C VAL A 170 5.13 2.90 -11.25
N VAL A 171 3.86 3.09 -10.92
CA VAL A 171 3.36 4.35 -10.36
C VAL A 171 3.38 4.28 -8.85
N TYR A 172 4.39 4.90 -8.25
CA TYR A 172 4.54 5.03 -6.80
C TYR A 172 3.65 6.13 -6.27
N ARG A 173 2.76 5.78 -5.35
CA ARG A 173 2.00 6.77 -4.58
C ARG A 173 2.85 7.20 -3.39
N THR A 174 3.10 8.49 -3.26
CA THR A 174 3.80 9.05 -2.09
C THR A 174 3.04 8.73 -0.80
N ASN A 175 3.74 8.75 0.33
CA ASN A 175 3.22 8.24 1.58
C ASN A 175 1.94 8.96 2.01
N ASP A 176 0.87 8.20 2.25
CA ASP A 176 -0.43 8.73 2.66
C ASP A 176 -0.83 8.23 4.06
N PHE A 177 0.17 7.96 4.90
CA PHE A 177 -0.01 7.68 6.32
C PHE A 177 -0.82 8.78 7.00
N LYS A 178 -1.78 8.34 7.79
CA LYS A 178 -2.56 9.19 8.68
C LYS A 178 -1.80 9.40 9.98
N THR A 179 -2.19 10.45 10.69
CA THR A 179 -1.64 10.80 12.01
C THR A 179 -1.66 9.62 12.99
N ASN A 180 -2.75 8.84 13.05
CA ASN A 180 -2.80 7.67 13.92
C ASN A 180 -1.83 6.55 13.50
N GLU A 181 -1.60 6.36 12.20
CA GLU A 181 -0.67 5.34 11.68
C GLU A 181 0.79 5.74 11.96
N TYR A 182 1.12 7.04 11.80
CA TYR A 182 2.44 7.57 12.17
C TYR A 182 2.68 7.57 13.68
N ARG A 183 1.65 7.85 14.49
CA ARG A 183 1.74 7.91 15.96
C ARG A 183 2.12 6.57 16.58
N GLU A 184 1.72 5.47 15.96
CA GLU A 184 2.06 4.10 16.40
C GLU A 184 3.50 3.68 16.02
N LEU A 185 4.20 4.44 15.17
CA LEU A 185 5.62 4.19 14.90
C LEU A 185 6.48 4.62 16.09
N THR A 186 7.68 4.04 16.20
CA THR A 186 8.66 4.45 17.20
C THR A 186 8.98 5.94 17.04
N GLY A 187 8.86 6.71 18.13
CA GLY A 187 9.02 8.16 18.14
C GLY A 187 7.84 8.97 17.59
N GLY A 188 6.78 8.33 17.09
CA GLY A 188 5.63 8.99 16.46
C GLY A 188 4.81 9.87 17.41
N GLN A 189 4.67 9.47 18.68
CA GLN A 189 3.91 10.22 19.69
C GLN A 189 4.45 11.64 19.96
N GLU A 190 5.71 11.92 19.63
CA GLU A 190 6.33 13.24 19.78
C GLU A 190 5.94 14.22 18.67
N TYR A 191 5.57 13.71 17.49
CA TYR A 191 5.33 14.50 16.28
C TYR A 191 3.87 14.48 15.82
N GLU A 192 3.08 13.51 16.27
CA GLU A 192 1.72 13.29 15.80
C GLU A 192 0.71 13.58 16.90
N GLU A 193 -0.20 14.52 16.69
CA GLU A 193 -1.29 14.81 17.62
C GLU A 193 -2.40 13.75 17.58
N ALA A 194 -3.31 13.76 18.55
CA ALA A 194 -4.50 12.91 18.48
C ALA A 194 -5.59 13.61 17.64
N GLU A 195 -5.87 13.07 16.46
CA GLU A 195 -6.98 13.55 15.62
C GLU A 195 -8.25 12.73 15.86
N GLU A 196 -9.40 13.39 15.97
CA GLU A 196 -10.70 12.69 16.06
C GLU A 196 -11.01 11.86 14.83
N ASN A 197 -10.66 12.37 13.63
CA ASN A 197 -10.88 11.67 12.37
C ASN A 197 -9.66 11.73 11.44
N PRO A 198 -8.69 10.82 11.63
CA PRO A 198 -7.47 10.78 10.82
C PRO A 198 -7.72 10.51 9.33
N MET A 199 -8.87 9.94 8.95
CA MET A 199 -9.20 9.67 7.53
C MET A 199 -9.34 10.95 6.71
N LEU A 200 -9.83 12.03 7.33
CA LEU A 200 -10.05 13.34 6.71
C LEU A 200 -9.02 14.39 7.14
N GLY A 201 -8.13 14.02 8.06
CA GLY A 201 -7.23 14.91 8.77
C GLY A 201 -5.92 15.19 8.04
N TYR A 202 -4.84 15.15 8.81
CA TYR A 202 -3.50 15.56 8.41
C TYR A 202 -2.73 14.46 7.65
N ARG A 203 -2.89 14.42 6.31
CA ARG A 203 -2.29 13.42 5.41
C ARG A 203 -2.16 13.94 3.96
N GLY A 204 -1.48 13.16 3.11
CA GLY A 204 -1.30 13.45 1.68
C GLY A 204 -0.66 14.81 1.40
N ALA A 205 -1.09 15.48 0.33
CA ALA A 205 -0.44 16.71 -0.14
C ALA A 205 -0.32 17.83 0.90
N SER A 206 -1.28 17.98 1.80
CA SER A 206 -1.19 19.01 2.85
C SER A 206 -0.04 18.76 3.82
N ARG A 207 0.28 17.49 4.08
CA ARG A 207 1.39 17.10 4.96
C ARG A 207 2.72 17.35 4.25
N TYR A 208 2.83 17.10 2.95
CA TYR A 208 4.06 17.34 2.18
C TYR A 208 4.49 18.81 2.17
N ILE A 209 3.53 19.73 2.20
CA ILE A 209 3.79 21.18 2.17
C ILE A 209 4.02 21.77 3.57
N ALA A 210 3.65 21.05 4.63
CA ALA A 210 3.86 21.43 6.02
C ALA A 210 5.15 20.81 6.58
N ASP A 211 5.35 19.50 6.36
CA ASP A 211 6.53 18.72 6.79
C ASP A 211 7.49 18.49 5.63
N ILE A 212 8.04 19.57 5.09
CA ILE A 212 8.85 19.55 3.86
C ILE A 212 10.08 18.63 4.00
N ASP A 213 10.74 18.63 5.16
CA ASP A 213 11.96 17.83 5.37
C ASP A 213 11.67 16.32 5.33
N VAL A 214 10.52 15.89 5.84
CA VAL A 214 10.07 14.49 5.73
C VAL A 214 9.80 14.13 4.27
N PHE A 215 9.09 15.01 3.54
CA PHE A 215 8.81 14.76 2.13
C PHE A 215 10.10 14.69 1.30
N LYS A 216 11.10 15.51 1.60
CA LYS A 216 12.41 15.46 0.93
C LYS A 216 13.12 14.11 1.07
N LEU A 217 12.99 13.41 2.20
CA LEU A 217 13.53 12.06 2.34
C LEU A 217 12.88 11.10 1.32
N GLU A 218 11.57 11.16 1.18
CA GLU A 218 10.83 10.34 0.21
C GLU A 218 11.22 10.68 -1.24
N LEU A 219 11.35 11.97 -1.56
CA LEU A 219 11.81 12.43 -2.88
C LEU A 219 13.24 11.97 -3.19
N GLU A 220 14.13 11.96 -2.21
CA GLU A 220 15.48 11.43 -2.36
C GLU A 220 15.49 9.92 -2.64
N ALA A 221 14.64 9.15 -1.96
CA ALA A 221 14.49 7.71 -2.24
C ALA A 221 14.02 7.47 -3.67
N ILE A 222 13.02 8.23 -4.14
CA ILE A 222 12.54 8.18 -5.53
C ILE A 222 13.65 8.51 -6.52
N LYS A 223 14.44 9.57 -6.26
CA LYS A 223 15.58 9.95 -7.11
C LYS A 223 16.61 8.83 -7.23
N ARG A 224 17.00 8.20 -6.12
CA ARG A 224 17.96 7.09 -6.11
C ARG A 224 17.49 5.92 -6.97
N VAL A 225 16.23 5.52 -6.86
CA VAL A 225 15.68 4.43 -7.71
C VAL A 225 15.66 4.84 -9.18
N ARG A 226 15.26 6.09 -9.48
CA ARG A 226 15.21 6.61 -10.86
C ARG A 226 16.57 6.80 -11.52
N GLN A 227 17.69 6.73 -10.80
CA GLN A 227 19.01 6.68 -11.43
C GLN A 227 19.15 5.41 -12.29
N ASN A 228 18.62 4.29 -11.81
CA ASN A 228 18.69 2.99 -12.47
C ASN A 228 17.42 2.64 -13.27
N TYR A 229 16.25 3.11 -12.82
CA TYR A 229 14.95 2.67 -13.34
C TYR A 229 14.03 3.85 -13.69
N LYS A 230 14.02 4.23 -14.97
CA LYS A 230 13.20 5.36 -15.47
C LYS A 230 11.69 5.07 -15.51
N ASN A 231 11.29 3.81 -15.38
CA ASN A 231 9.90 3.39 -15.35
C ASN A 231 9.18 3.71 -14.02
N LEU A 232 9.86 4.26 -13.00
CA LEU A 232 9.23 4.69 -11.74
C LEU A 232 8.59 6.08 -11.88
N TRP A 233 7.27 6.15 -11.91
CA TRP A 233 6.48 7.39 -11.90
C TRP A 233 5.95 7.68 -10.51
N VAL A 234 5.44 8.89 -10.29
CA VAL A 234 4.93 9.32 -8.98
C VAL A 234 3.46 9.74 -9.07
N MET A 235 2.68 9.44 -8.05
CA MET A 235 1.31 9.85 -7.86
C MET A 235 1.15 10.53 -6.50
N ILE A 236 0.55 11.72 -6.48
CA ILE A 236 0.27 12.49 -5.27
C ILE A 236 -1.15 12.17 -4.77
N PRO A 237 -1.30 11.63 -3.55
CA PRO A 237 -2.59 11.35 -2.93
C PRO A 237 -3.19 12.54 -2.19
N PHE A 238 -4.48 12.44 -1.96
CA PHE A 238 -5.29 13.26 -1.05
C PHE A 238 -5.10 14.77 -1.25
N VAL A 239 -5.13 15.20 -2.51
CA VAL A 239 -5.02 16.60 -2.90
C VAL A 239 -6.38 17.27 -2.79
N ARG A 240 -6.55 18.20 -1.86
CA ARG A 240 -7.84 18.87 -1.60
C ARG A 240 -7.97 20.18 -2.38
N THR A 241 -6.87 20.91 -2.53
CA THR A 241 -6.86 22.23 -3.16
C THR A 241 -5.82 22.33 -4.27
N VAL A 242 -6.08 23.23 -5.22
CA VAL A 242 -5.17 23.53 -6.33
C VAL A 242 -3.82 24.05 -5.80
N ASN A 243 -3.84 24.80 -4.69
CA ASN A 243 -2.63 25.33 -4.06
C ASN A 243 -1.77 24.22 -3.44
N GLU A 244 -2.37 23.20 -2.82
CA GLU A 244 -1.62 22.04 -2.33
C GLU A 244 -0.88 21.36 -3.48
N LEU A 245 -1.54 21.08 -4.61
CA LEU A 245 -0.88 20.49 -5.78
C LEU A 245 0.27 21.36 -6.28
N ALA A 246 0.03 22.67 -6.43
CA ALA A 246 1.02 23.61 -6.94
C ALA A 246 2.26 23.64 -6.04
N ARG A 247 2.08 23.71 -4.72
CA ARG A 247 3.19 23.72 -3.76
C ARG A 247 3.90 22.38 -3.67
N THR A 248 3.20 21.26 -3.67
CA THR A 248 3.82 19.93 -3.74
C THR A 248 4.69 19.81 -4.99
N LYS A 249 4.17 20.25 -6.15
CA LYS A 249 4.92 20.23 -7.41
C LYS A 249 6.16 21.13 -7.37
N GLU A 250 6.05 22.34 -6.83
CA GLU A 250 7.20 23.24 -6.65
C GLU A 250 8.31 22.60 -5.81
N ILE A 251 7.95 21.95 -4.70
CA ILE A 251 8.92 21.22 -3.85
C ILE A 251 9.58 20.09 -4.65
N MET A 252 8.79 19.26 -5.36
CA MET A 252 9.33 18.18 -6.19
C MET A 252 10.28 18.69 -7.27
N GLU A 253 9.92 19.76 -7.99
CA GLU A 253 10.77 20.37 -9.02
C GLU A 253 12.06 20.93 -8.42
N SER A 254 11.98 21.58 -7.25
CA SER A 254 13.15 22.10 -6.53
C SER A 254 14.14 20.99 -6.12
N GLU A 255 13.62 19.79 -5.86
CA GLU A 255 14.42 18.61 -5.53
C GLU A 255 14.92 17.84 -6.76
N GLY A 256 14.55 18.27 -7.97
CA GLY A 256 14.99 17.69 -9.25
C GLY A 256 14.02 16.67 -9.87
N LEU A 257 12.81 16.51 -9.32
CA LEU A 257 11.77 15.63 -9.85
C LEU A 257 10.74 16.41 -10.65
N LYS A 258 11.15 16.85 -11.85
CA LYS A 258 10.29 17.58 -12.78
C LYS A 258 9.65 16.66 -13.81
N ARG A 259 8.36 16.85 -14.07
CA ARG A 259 7.61 16.12 -15.11
C ARG A 259 8.30 16.26 -16.48
N SER A 260 8.44 15.14 -17.18
CA SER A 260 9.15 15.02 -18.45
C SER A 260 8.56 13.88 -19.30
N ASP A 261 9.22 13.56 -20.42
CA ASP A 261 8.84 12.40 -21.22
C ASP A 261 9.10 11.08 -20.49
N ASP A 262 10.17 11.02 -19.68
CA ASP A 262 10.58 9.85 -18.90
C ASP A 262 10.08 9.85 -17.44
N PHE A 263 9.45 10.93 -16.97
CA PHE A 263 8.86 11.02 -15.63
C PHE A 263 7.44 11.58 -15.67
N LYS A 264 6.47 10.75 -15.28
CA LYS A 264 5.07 11.18 -15.13
C LYS A 264 4.79 11.48 -13.66
N LEU A 265 4.15 12.63 -13.44
CA LEU A 265 3.57 13.02 -12.16
C LEU A 265 2.06 12.95 -12.29
N TRP A 266 1.42 12.10 -11.49
CA TRP A 266 -0.02 11.90 -11.45
C TRP A 266 -0.60 12.46 -10.16
N MET A 267 -1.90 12.72 -10.17
CA MET A 267 -2.68 13.11 -8.99
C MET A 267 -3.80 12.09 -8.81
N MET A 268 -4.03 11.63 -7.59
CA MET A 268 -5.25 10.89 -7.29
C MET A 268 -6.47 11.83 -7.37
N VAL A 269 -7.53 11.36 -8.02
CA VAL A 269 -8.83 12.02 -8.06
C VAL A 269 -9.72 11.29 -7.07
N GLU A 270 -9.68 11.69 -5.80
CA GLU A 270 -10.33 10.97 -4.69
C GLU A 270 -11.06 11.88 -3.69
N VAL A 271 -10.97 13.19 -3.87
CA VAL A 271 -11.71 14.20 -3.09
C VAL A 271 -12.73 14.88 -4.02
N PRO A 272 -13.97 15.18 -3.57
CA PRO A 272 -14.99 15.80 -4.43
C PRO A 272 -14.52 17.08 -5.14
N SER A 273 -13.67 17.89 -4.49
CA SER A 273 -13.09 19.11 -5.09
C SER A 273 -12.28 18.83 -6.36
N ASN A 274 -11.67 17.64 -6.50
CA ASN A 274 -10.93 17.26 -7.70
C ASN A 274 -11.83 17.22 -8.94
N ILE A 275 -13.10 16.85 -8.77
CA ILE A 275 -14.07 16.80 -9.87
C ILE A 275 -14.54 18.21 -10.23
N PHE A 276 -14.93 19.01 -9.25
CA PHE A 276 -15.45 20.36 -9.49
C PHE A 276 -14.39 21.34 -9.99
N LEU A 277 -13.12 21.13 -9.63
CA LEU A 277 -12.01 22.00 -9.98
C LEU A 277 -11.03 21.35 -10.97
N MET A 278 -11.47 20.31 -11.69
CA MET A 278 -10.60 19.48 -12.53
C MET A 278 -9.75 20.30 -13.50
N GLU A 279 -10.35 21.26 -14.21
CA GLU A 279 -9.64 22.16 -15.14
C GLU A 279 -8.56 22.98 -14.45
N LYS A 280 -8.78 23.41 -13.20
CA LYS A 280 -7.79 24.16 -12.43
C LYS A 280 -6.64 23.28 -11.96
N PHE A 281 -6.92 22.03 -11.57
CA PHE A 281 -5.89 21.06 -11.26
C PHE A 281 -5.06 20.72 -12.51
N LEU A 282 -5.69 20.52 -13.66
CA LEU A 282 -4.99 20.29 -14.93
C LEU A 282 -4.11 21.48 -15.34
N ALA A 283 -4.53 22.71 -15.05
CA ALA A 283 -3.75 23.92 -15.34
C ALA A 283 -2.47 24.03 -14.50
N VAL A 284 -2.40 23.42 -13.31
CA VAL A 284 -1.16 23.34 -12.51
C VAL A 284 -0.12 22.45 -13.19
N GLY A 285 -0.58 21.45 -13.96
CA GLY A 285 0.23 20.63 -14.86
C GLY A 285 0.64 19.28 -14.30
#